data_AF-A0A846QJW4-F1
#
_entry.id   AF-A0A846QJW4-F1
#
_cell.length_a   1.000
_cell.length_b   1.000
_cell.length_c   1.000
_cell.angle_alpha   90.00
_cell.angle_beta   90.00
_cell.angle_gamma   90.00
#
_symmetry.space_group_name_H-M   'P 1'
#
loop_
_entity.id
_entity.type
_entity.pdbx_description
1 polymer ?
#
loop_
_entity_poly.entity_id
_entity_poly.type
_entity_poly.pdbx_seq_one_letter_code
_entity_poly.pdbx_strand_id
1 'polypeptide(L)'
;MGKKKDTWRAFAARHHLKVEHGAWRDGGAWFHPLKAFPAFLGDEGGYVWFETKQEYENAGKAGYIRIGVEINVPKGIRHIPGYIKIMKDFEQKYD
;
A
#
# COMPACT_ATOMS: atom_id res chain seq x y z
N MET A 1 15.85 -19.57 9.46
CA MET A 1 15.07 -18.44 10.00
C MET A 1 14.26 -17.84 8.86
N GLY A 2 12.99 -18.22 8.71
CA GLY A 2 12.15 -17.69 7.62
C GLY A 2 11.85 -16.21 7.89
N LYS A 3 12.09 -15.32 6.92
CA LYS A 3 11.69 -13.90 7.04
C LYS A 3 10.20 -13.87 7.41
N LYS A 4 9.85 -13.21 8.52
CA LYS A 4 8.44 -12.99 8.88
C LYS A 4 7.81 -12.26 7.69
N LYS A 5 6.75 -12.83 7.09
CA LYS A 5 6.02 -12.17 6.02
C LYS A 5 5.41 -10.91 6.61
N ASP A 6 5.89 -9.75 6.17
CA ASP A 6 5.31 -8.49 6.58
C ASP A 6 3.85 -8.46 6.13
N THR A 7 2.94 -8.47 7.10
CA THR A 7 1.52 -8.33 6.84
C THR A 7 1.20 -6.83 6.78
N TRP A 8 0.15 -6.47 6.06
CA TRP A 8 -0.33 -5.09 6.04
C TRP A 8 -0.64 -4.56 7.47
N ARG A 9 -1.05 -5.44 8.40
CA ARG A 9 -1.29 -5.10 9.81
C ARG A 9 -0.01 -4.70 10.54
N ALA A 10 1.06 -5.47 10.35
CA ALA A 10 2.36 -5.16 10.95
C ALA A 10 2.90 -3.83 10.41
N PHE A 11 2.72 -3.57 9.11
CA PHE A 11 3.06 -2.29 8.51
C PHE A 11 2.23 -1.14 9.09
N ALA A 12 0.90 -1.28 9.13
CA ALA A 12 0.00 -0.26 9.66
C ALA A 12 0.33 0.10 11.11
N ALA A 13 0.62 -0.90 11.96
CA ALA A 13 1.03 -0.68 13.33
C ALA A 13 2.35 0.09 13.44
N ARG A 14 3.38 -0.29 12.65
CA ARG A 14 4.69 0.40 12.63
C ARG A 14 4.60 1.86 12.18
N HIS A 15 3.66 2.17 11.30
CA HIS A 15 3.47 3.51 10.75
C HIS A 15 2.28 4.26 11.37
N HIS A 16 1.71 3.75 12.47
CA HIS A 16 0.57 4.34 13.18
C HIS A 16 -0.64 4.67 12.28
N LEU A 17 -0.86 3.84 11.25
CA LEU A 17 -1.95 4.01 10.29
C LEU A 17 -3.27 3.47 10.89
N LYS A 18 -4.29 4.32 10.95
CA LYS A 18 -5.64 3.94 11.37
C LYS A 18 -6.44 3.45 10.16
N VAL A 19 -6.38 2.14 9.91
CA VAL A 19 -6.97 1.51 8.72
C VAL A 19 -7.91 0.36 9.09
N GLU A 20 -8.98 0.22 8.33
CA GLU A 20 -9.88 -0.94 8.40
C GLU A 20 -9.31 -2.12 7.60
N HIS A 21 -8.55 -1.84 6.54
CA HIS A 21 -7.96 -2.85 5.68
C HIS A 21 -6.67 -2.40 5.00
N GLY A 22 -5.88 -3.34 4.53
CA GLY A 22 -4.71 -3.04 3.72
C GLY A 22 -4.29 -4.24 2.89
N ALA A 23 -3.52 -3.98 1.85
CA ALA A 23 -2.82 -5.02 1.12
C ALA A 23 -1.35 -4.64 0.99
N TRP A 24 -0.48 -5.61 1.31
CA TRP A 24 0.96 -5.46 1.26
C TRP A 24 1.53 -6.52 0.31
N ARG A 25 2.44 -6.13 -0.57
CA ARG A 25 3.14 -7.04 -1.46
C ARG A 25 4.53 -6.50 -1.78
N ASP A 26 5.55 -7.32 -1.56
CA ASP A 26 6.90 -7.03 -2.04
C ASP A 26 6.87 -6.84 -3.58
N GLY A 27 7.31 -5.67 -4.06
CA GLY A 27 7.29 -5.28 -5.48
C GLY A 27 6.04 -4.52 -5.95
N GLY A 28 4.96 -4.45 -5.17
CA GLY A 28 3.88 -3.48 -5.37
C GLY A 28 3.06 -3.60 -6.67
N ALA A 29 3.07 -4.75 -7.35
CA ALA A 29 2.40 -4.93 -8.66
C ALA A 29 1.03 -5.65 -8.57
N TRP A 30 0.81 -6.47 -7.54
CA TRP A 30 -0.39 -7.31 -7.41
C TRP A 30 -0.87 -7.39 -5.97
N PHE A 31 -2.17 -7.20 -5.74
CA PHE A 31 -2.76 -7.18 -4.40
C PHE A 31 -4.12 -7.86 -4.35
N HIS A 32 -4.53 -8.28 -3.15
CA HIS A 32 -5.93 -8.64 -2.92
C HIS A 32 -6.82 -7.39 -2.96
N PRO A 33 -8.07 -7.50 -3.47
CA PRO A 33 -9.02 -6.39 -3.47
C PRO A 33 -9.26 -5.83 -2.07
N LEU A 34 -9.32 -4.50 -1.96
CA LEU A 34 -9.70 -3.82 -0.72
C LEU A 34 -11.21 -3.93 -0.50
N LYS A 35 -11.62 -4.33 0.73
CA LYS A 35 -13.01 -4.63 1.06
C LYS A 35 -13.63 -3.70 2.11
N ALA A 36 -12.81 -3.06 2.93
CA ALA A 36 -13.22 -2.08 3.94
C ALA A 36 -12.32 -0.84 3.83
N PHE A 37 -12.81 0.31 4.27
CA PHE A 37 -12.14 1.61 4.15
C PHE A 37 -12.30 2.39 5.46
N PRO A 38 -11.30 3.20 5.88
CA PRO A 38 -10.09 3.57 5.15
C PRO A 38 -9.10 2.41 4.95
N ALA A 39 -8.42 2.41 3.80
CA ALA A 39 -7.51 1.33 3.42
C ALA A 39 -6.30 1.79 2.61
N PHE A 40 -5.31 0.91 2.46
CA PHE A 40 -4.09 1.22 1.73
C PHE A 40 -3.56 0.07 0.87
N LEU A 41 -2.82 0.42 -0.18
CA LEU A 41 -1.91 -0.50 -0.88
C LEU A 41 -0.48 -0.09 -0.54
N GLY A 42 0.34 -1.02 -0.07
CA GLY A 42 1.71 -0.73 0.37
C GLY A 42 2.77 -1.63 -0.26
N ASP A 43 3.95 -1.06 -0.45
CA ASP A 43 5.18 -1.72 -0.88
C ASP A 43 6.36 -1.28 -0.01
N GLU A 44 7.52 -1.89 -0.23
CA GLU A 44 8.75 -1.63 0.52
C GLU A 44 9.20 -0.16 0.58
N GLY A 45 8.69 0.70 -0.31
CA GLY A 45 9.01 2.14 -0.36
C GLY A 45 7.95 3.06 0.25
N GLY A 46 6.74 2.58 0.53
CA GLY A 46 5.63 3.47 0.87
C GLY A 46 4.25 2.85 0.68
N TYR A 47 3.24 3.72 0.60
CA TYR A 47 1.84 3.30 0.45
C TYR A 47 0.98 4.35 -0.25
N VAL A 48 -0.13 3.90 -0.83
CA VAL A 48 -1.22 4.76 -1.31
C VAL A 48 -2.41 4.58 -0.39
N TRP A 49 -2.99 5.69 0.05
CA TRP A 49 -4.17 5.71 0.91
C TRP A 49 -5.46 5.88 0.10
N PHE A 50 -6.51 5.20 0.55
CA PHE A 50 -7.88 5.36 0.07
C PHE A 50 -8.78 5.55 1.29
N GLU A 51 -9.28 6.78 1.49
CA GLU A 51 -10.18 7.08 2.60
C GLU A 51 -11.53 6.37 2.40
N THR A 52 -11.96 6.31 1.14
CA THR A 52 -13.27 5.80 0.75
C THR A 52 -13.18 4.77 -0.37
N LYS A 53 -14.22 3.93 -0.48
CA LYS A 53 -14.41 3.03 -1.63
C LYS A 53 -14.43 3.79 -2.96
N GLN A 54 -14.98 5.01 -2.97
CA GLN A 54 -15.11 5.81 -4.18
C GLN A 54 -13.76 6.27 -4.73
N GLU A 55 -12.82 6.67 -3.86
CA GLU A 55 -11.45 7.00 -4.29
C GLU A 55 -10.73 5.80 -4.88
N TYR A 56 -10.89 4.63 -4.26
CA TYR A 56 -10.35 3.37 -4.77
C TYR A 56 -10.90 3.01 -6.15
N GLU A 57 -12.22 3.13 -6.36
CA GLU A 57 -12.84 2.90 -7.68
C GLU A 57 -12.43 3.96 -8.71
N ASN A 58 -12.27 5.22 -8.30
CA ASN A 58 -11.81 6.30 -9.17
C ASN A 58 -10.37 6.08 -9.63
N ALA A 59 -9.50 5.57 -8.77
CA ALA A 59 -8.15 5.15 -9.16
C ALA A 59 -8.19 4.04 -10.23
N GLY A 60 -9.18 3.14 -10.14
CA GLY A 60 -9.47 2.14 -11.16
C GLY A 60 -9.89 2.76 -12.49
N LYS A 61 -10.87 3.66 -12.46
CA LYS A 61 -11.37 4.37 -13.66
C LYS A 61 -10.30 5.23 -14.34
N ALA A 62 -9.42 5.85 -13.56
CA ALA A 62 -8.29 6.63 -14.06
C ALA A 62 -7.15 5.76 -14.62
N GLY A 63 -7.24 4.43 -14.50
CA GLY A 63 -6.27 3.49 -15.07
C GLY A 63 -5.00 3.32 -14.24
N TYR A 64 -4.96 3.84 -13.00
CA TYR A 64 -3.82 3.64 -12.11
C TYR A 64 -3.76 2.21 -11.56
N ILE A 65 -4.93 1.62 -11.31
CA ILE A 65 -5.09 0.25 -10.87
C ILE A 65 -6.12 -0.46 -11.76
N ARG A 66 -6.01 -1.79 -11.88
CA ARG A 66 -7.02 -2.63 -12.53
C ARG A 66 -7.63 -3.53 -11.46
N ILE A 67 -8.91 -3.33 -11.18
CA ILE A 67 -9.62 -4.05 -10.11
C ILE A 67 -10.31 -5.26 -10.75
N GLY A 68 -9.91 -6.46 -10.35
CA GLY A 68 -10.55 -7.71 -10.74
C GLY A 68 -10.57 -8.70 -9.56
N VAL A 69 -10.27 -9.97 -9.81
CA VAL A 69 -10.03 -10.97 -8.74
C VAL A 69 -8.85 -10.55 -7.86
N GLU A 70 -7.83 -9.97 -8.50
CA GLU A 70 -6.72 -9.27 -7.87
C GLU A 70 -6.66 -7.83 -8.41
N ILE A 71 -6.03 -6.96 -7.65
CA ILE A 71 -5.65 -5.63 -8.10
C ILE A 71 -4.33 -5.77 -8.84
N ASN A 72 -4.29 -5.35 -10.10
CA ASN A 72 -3.03 -5.15 -10.83
C ASN A 72 -2.67 -3.65 -10.82
N VAL A 73 -1.41 -3.35 -10.56
CA VAL A 73 -0.85 -2.00 -10.64
C VAL A 73 0.26 -2.00 -11.70
N PRO A 74 -0.05 -1.72 -12.98
CA PRO A 74 0.86 -2.02 -14.08
C PRO A 74 2.19 -1.29 -14.01
N LYS A 75 2.18 -0.09 -13.42
CA LYS A 75 3.36 0.76 -13.24
C LYS A 75 3.93 0.68 -11.83
N GLY A 76 3.35 -0.14 -10.94
CA GLY A 76 3.67 -0.18 -9.51
C GLY A 76 3.04 0.98 -8.72
N ILE A 77 2.77 0.76 -7.43
CA ILE A 77 2.01 1.73 -6.61
C ILE A 77 2.70 3.09 -6.44
N ARG A 78 4.03 3.15 -6.55
CA ARG A 78 4.79 4.41 -6.48
C ARG A 78 4.44 5.43 -7.56
N HIS A 79 3.77 5.00 -8.65
CA HIS A 79 3.34 5.86 -9.75
C HIS A 79 1.87 6.31 -9.63
N ILE A 80 1.16 5.89 -8.59
CA ILE A 80 -0.20 6.34 -8.32
C ILE A 80 -0.13 7.72 -7.63
N PRO A 81 -0.91 8.72 -8.07
CA PRO A 81 -1.03 9.99 -7.35
C PRO A 81 -1.42 9.77 -5.89
N GLY A 82 -0.75 10.48 -4.98
CA GLY A 82 -0.96 10.30 -3.54
C GLY A 82 -0.14 9.17 -2.91
N TYR A 83 0.85 8.61 -3.61
CA TYR A 83 1.84 7.73 -3.00
C TYR A 83 2.66 8.47 -1.93
N ILE A 84 2.60 7.94 -0.71
CA ILE A 84 3.34 8.43 0.45
C ILE A 84 4.58 7.56 0.59
N LYS A 85 5.74 8.15 0.27
CA LYS A 85 7.03 7.49 0.45
C LYS A 85 7.38 7.44 1.93
N ILE A 86 7.69 6.25 2.43
CA ILE A 86 8.28 6.10 3.76
C ILE A 86 9.77 6.28 3.60
N MET A 87 10.31 7.31 4.26
CA MET A 87 11.76 7.37 4.45
C MET A 87 12.11 6.20 5.37
N LYS A 88 12.93 5.28 4.89
CA LYS A 88 13.70 4.45 5.82
C LYS A 88 14.51 5.46 6.61
N ASP A 89 14.23 5.51 7.91
CA ASP A 89 14.98 6.31 8.87
C ASP A 89 16.45 6.18 8.48
N PHE A 90 17.09 7.31 8.16
CA PHE A 90 18.53 7.32 8.18
C PHE A 90 18.85 6.96 9.62
N GLU A 91 19.24 5.70 9.87
CA GLU A 91 19.88 5.32 11.12
C GLU A 91 20.97 6.35 11.32
N GLN A 92 20.71 7.34 12.19
CA GLN A 92 21.68 8.32 12.61
C GLN A 92 22.70 7.56 13.42
N LYS A 93 23.65 6.96 12.71
CA LYS A 93 24.93 6.56 13.24
C LYS A 93 25.77 7.84 13.27
N TYR A 94 25.50 8.69 14.25
CA TYR A 94 26.49 9.64 14.72
C TYR A 94 27.19 9.00 15.92
N ASP A 95 28.47 8.72 15.67
CA ASP A 95 29.62 8.38 16.54
C ASP A 95 29.36 7.91 17.99
#